data_AF-A0A380KZ42-F1
#
_entry.id   AF-A0A380KZ42-F1
#
_cell.length_a   1.000
_cell.length_b   1.000
_cell.length_c   1.000
_cell.angle_alpha   90.00
_cell.angle_beta   90.00
_cell.angle_gamma   90.00
#
_symmetry.space_group_name_H-M   'P 1'
#
loop_
_entity.id
_entity.type
_entity.pdbx_description
1 polymer ?
#
loop_
_entity_poly.entity_id
_entity_poly.type
_entity_poly.pdbx_seq_one_letter_code
_entity_poly.pdbx_strand_id
1 'polypeptide(L)'
;MSSQNQKRTAFLAPDDYKDLLARIPAGKVATLASLREYMTAERGIHFTNPFETGVGVLVLAWKDDDLPYWRVLKAGGELNGKYPGGLSAQKEKLESEGLPVIAKGQRLFVKDYEEYLVDFSDSGK
;
A
#
# COMPACT_ATOMS: atom_id res chain seq x y z
N MET A 1 -20.15 -18.54 28.84
CA MET A 1 -19.01 -19.23 28.20
C MET A 1 -18.53 -18.34 27.07
N SER A 2 -17.43 -17.61 27.28
CA SER A 2 -16.86 -16.71 26.27
C SER A 2 -16.30 -17.56 25.12
N SER A 3 -16.93 -17.45 23.96
CA SER A 3 -16.42 -18.03 22.72
C SER A 3 -15.10 -17.36 22.39
N GLN A 4 -13.97 -18.08 22.54
CA GLN A 4 -12.69 -17.59 22.07
C GLN A 4 -12.78 -17.37 20.55
N ASN A 5 -12.76 -16.11 20.13
CA ASN A 5 -12.71 -15.73 18.74
C ASN A 5 -11.37 -16.24 18.15
N GLN A 6 -11.42 -17.38 17.46
CA GLN A 6 -10.23 -17.99 16.87
C GLN A 6 -9.75 -17.10 15.73
N LYS A 7 -8.70 -16.31 15.99
CA LYS A 7 -8.00 -15.51 14.99
C LYS A 7 -7.54 -16.42 13.86
N ARG A 8 -8.14 -16.28 12.67
CA ARG A 8 -7.69 -17.01 11.48
C ARG A 8 -6.44 -16.31 10.95
N THR A 9 -5.35 -17.05 10.93
CA THR A 9 -4.13 -16.65 10.22
C THR A 9 -4.22 -17.21 8.81
N ALA A 10 -4.02 -16.36 7.80
CA ALA A 10 -3.98 -16.80 6.41
C ALA A 10 -2.86 -16.07 5.67
N PHE A 11 -2.15 -16.80 4.82
CA PHE A 11 -1.26 -16.22 3.82
C PHE A 11 -2.13 -15.58 2.74
N LEU A 12 -1.94 -14.28 2.47
CA LEU A 12 -2.57 -13.63 1.31
C LEU A 12 -1.69 -13.82 0.08
N ALA A 13 -2.28 -14.33 -0.99
CA ALA A 13 -1.63 -14.37 -2.29
C ALA A 13 -1.43 -12.93 -2.80
N PRO A 14 -0.44 -12.66 -3.67
CA PRO A 14 -0.29 -11.34 -4.29
C PRO A 14 -1.59 -10.84 -4.93
N ASP A 15 -2.34 -11.71 -5.61
CA ASP A 15 -3.59 -11.33 -6.27
C ASP A 15 -4.70 -10.88 -5.28
N ASP A 16 -4.63 -11.23 -3.99
CA ASP A 16 -5.55 -10.70 -2.98
C ASP A 16 -5.45 -9.19 -2.81
N TYR A 17 -4.28 -8.60 -3.11
CA TYR A 17 -4.07 -7.17 -3.04
C TYR A 17 -4.49 -6.43 -4.31
N LYS A 18 -4.73 -7.15 -5.43
CA LYS A 18 -4.94 -6.54 -6.74
C LYS A 18 -6.10 -5.55 -6.74
N ASP A 19 -7.26 -6.00 -6.26
CA ASP A 19 -8.47 -5.17 -6.18
C ASP A 19 -8.28 -4.00 -5.22
N LEU A 20 -7.55 -4.22 -4.12
CA LEU A 20 -7.27 -3.17 -3.15
C LEU A 20 -6.35 -2.10 -3.71
N LEU A 21 -5.33 -2.47 -4.47
CA LEU A 21 -4.44 -1.52 -5.16
C LEU A 21 -5.20 -0.73 -6.21
N ALA A 22 -6.03 -1.39 -7.02
CA ALA A 22 -6.83 -0.75 -8.07
C ALA A 22 -7.81 0.31 -7.51
N ARG A 23 -8.24 0.16 -6.25
CA ARG A 23 -9.14 1.09 -5.56
C ARG A 23 -8.45 2.37 -5.06
N ILE A 24 -7.12 2.46 -5.04
CA ILE A 24 -6.42 3.67 -4.58
C ILE A 24 -6.56 4.74 -5.67
N PRO A 25 -7.29 5.85 -5.45
CA PRO A 25 -7.51 6.86 -6.49
C PRO A 25 -6.22 7.60 -6.87
N ALA A 26 -6.20 8.22 -8.04
CA ALA A 26 -5.13 9.15 -8.41
C ALA A 26 -5.06 10.32 -7.41
N GLY A 27 -3.84 10.73 -7.04
CA GLY A 27 -3.64 11.78 -6.04
C GLY A 27 -3.90 11.33 -4.59
N LYS A 28 -4.13 10.02 -4.38
CA LYS A 28 -4.20 9.39 -3.07
C LYS A 28 -3.11 8.34 -2.92
N VAL A 29 -2.76 8.04 -1.67
CA VAL A 29 -1.74 7.05 -1.32
C VAL A 29 -2.27 6.09 -0.26
N ALA A 30 -1.65 4.93 -0.20
CA ALA A 30 -1.75 4.02 0.92
C ALA A 30 -0.36 3.79 1.51
N THR A 31 -0.29 3.31 2.75
CA THR A 31 0.93 2.72 3.30
C THR A 31 0.79 1.20 3.38
N LEU A 32 1.92 0.49 3.36
CA LEU A 32 1.94 -0.95 3.65
C LEU A 32 1.24 -1.31 4.97
N ALA A 33 1.24 -0.41 5.96
CA ALA A 33 0.50 -0.57 7.20
C ALA A 33 -1.02 -0.44 7.00
N SER A 34 -1.48 0.60 6.32
CA SER A 34 -2.92 0.81 6.06
C SER A 34 -3.55 -0.32 5.23
N LEU A 35 -2.82 -0.88 4.25
CA LEU A 35 -3.31 -2.05 3.48
C LEU A 35 -3.49 -3.27 4.38
N ARG A 36 -2.52 -3.52 5.27
CA ARG A 36 -2.56 -4.63 6.23
C ARG A 36 -3.70 -4.45 7.23
N GLU A 37 -3.90 -3.24 7.74
CA GLU A 37 -4.98 -2.91 8.67
C GLU A 37 -6.35 -3.09 8.03
N TYR A 38 -6.53 -2.58 6.80
CA TYR A 38 -7.77 -2.78 6.04
C TYR A 38 -8.06 -4.26 5.80
N MET A 39 -7.09 -5.03 5.32
CA MET A 39 -7.27 -6.48 5.09
C MET A 39 -7.59 -7.25 6.38
N THR A 40 -7.01 -6.83 7.51
CA THR A 40 -7.30 -7.43 8.82
C THR A 40 -8.75 -7.16 9.25
N ALA A 41 -9.21 -5.91 9.06
CA ALA A 41 -10.58 -5.50 9.39
C ALA A 41 -11.62 -6.17 8.46
N GLU A 42 -11.38 -6.15 7.15
CA GLU A 42 -12.29 -6.66 6.13
C GLU A 42 -12.46 -8.17 6.20
N ARG A 43 -11.35 -8.92 6.34
CA ARG A 43 -11.36 -10.38 6.21
C ARG A 43 -11.24 -11.13 7.53
N GLY A 44 -11.01 -10.42 8.64
CA GLY A 44 -10.71 -11.03 9.95
C GLY A 44 -9.39 -11.84 9.94
N ILE A 45 -8.53 -11.59 8.95
CA ILE A 45 -7.28 -12.32 8.75
C ILE A 45 -6.18 -11.57 9.48
N HIS A 46 -5.54 -12.23 10.44
CA HIS A 46 -4.35 -11.68 11.08
C HIS A 46 -3.11 -12.11 10.31
N PHE A 47 -2.39 -11.12 9.79
CA PHE A 47 -1.09 -11.37 9.15
C PHE A 47 -0.08 -11.87 10.19
N THR A 48 0.60 -12.96 9.87
CA THR A 48 1.71 -13.49 10.67
C THR A 48 2.95 -12.61 10.63
N ASN A 49 3.14 -11.87 9.53
CA ASN A 49 4.36 -11.11 9.29
C ASN A 49 4.08 -9.78 8.56
N PRO A 50 4.47 -8.62 9.14
CA PRO A 50 4.34 -7.31 8.48
C PRO A 50 5.01 -7.20 7.10
N PHE A 51 5.99 -8.06 6.80
CA PHE A 51 6.69 -8.08 5.52
C PHE A 51 5.87 -8.69 4.38
N GLU A 52 4.88 -9.55 4.66
CA GLU A 52 4.10 -10.25 3.62
C GLU A 52 3.34 -9.26 2.72
N THR A 53 2.75 -8.21 3.30
CA THR A 53 2.10 -7.15 2.53
C THR A 53 3.07 -6.45 1.59
N GLY A 54 4.29 -6.18 2.04
CA GLY A 54 5.34 -5.59 1.20
C GLY A 54 5.76 -6.49 0.05
N VAL A 55 5.88 -7.80 0.30
CA VAL A 55 6.21 -8.79 -0.74
C VAL A 55 5.08 -8.93 -1.75
N GLY A 56 3.83 -9.01 -1.29
CA GLY A 56 2.65 -9.12 -2.17
C GLY A 56 2.52 -7.94 -3.13
N VAL A 57 2.62 -6.71 -2.60
CA VAL A 57 2.59 -5.49 -3.43
C VAL A 57 3.78 -5.44 -4.39
N LEU A 58 4.98 -5.82 -3.96
CA LEU A 58 6.15 -5.85 -4.82
C LEU A 58 6.00 -6.87 -5.97
N VAL A 59 5.49 -8.07 -5.70
CA VAL A 59 5.24 -9.07 -6.75
C VAL A 59 4.23 -8.55 -7.77
N LEU A 60 3.14 -7.92 -7.31
CA LEU A 60 2.17 -7.30 -8.22
C LEU A 60 2.79 -6.19 -9.07
N ALA A 61 3.61 -5.32 -8.46
CA ALA A 61 4.27 -4.24 -9.16
C ALA A 61 5.12 -4.72 -10.33
N TRP A 62 5.79 -5.88 -10.20
CA TRP A 62 6.60 -6.47 -11.27
C TRP A 62 5.80 -7.38 -12.23
N LYS A 63 4.55 -7.72 -11.89
CA LYS A 63 3.68 -8.60 -12.69
C LYS A 63 2.75 -7.80 -13.61
N ASP A 64 2.30 -6.63 -13.17
CA ASP A 64 1.23 -5.87 -13.81
C ASP A 64 1.50 -4.36 -13.67
N ASP A 65 2.00 -3.76 -14.75
CA ASP A 65 2.38 -2.35 -14.82
C ASP A 65 1.17 -1.39 -14.77
N ASP A 66 -0.04 -1.89 -15.04
CA ASP A 66 -1.29 -1.12 -15.00
C ASP A 66 -1.80 -0.93 -13.55
N LEU A 67 -1.27 -1.69 -12.58
CA LEU A 67 -1.63 -1.50 -11.18
C LEU A 67 -0.94 -0.26 -10.60
N PRO A 68 -1.66 0.57 -9.82
CA PRO A 68 -1.11 1.80 -9.25
C PRO A 68 -0.22 1.53 -8.02
N TYR A 69 0.72 0.59 -8.12
CA TYR A 69 1.64 0.20 -7.04
C TYR A 69 2.45 1.40 -6.51
N TRP A 70 2.71 2.40 -7.36
CA TRP A 70 3.48 3.59 -7.01
C TRP A 70 2.81 4.43 -5.92
N ARG A 71 1.49 4.31 -5.75
CA ARG A 71 0.70 4.95 -4.69
C ARG A 71 0.87 4.28 -3.32
N VAL A 72 1.55 3.14 -3.23
CA VAL A 72 1.81 2.43 -1.96
C VAL A 72 3.17 2.81 -1.40
N LEU A 73 3.16 3.55 -0.30
CA LEU A 73 4.33 4.02 0.42
C LEU A 73 4.74 3.03 1.52
N LYS A 74 6.00 3.12 1.93
CA LYS A 74 6.51 2.50 3.16
C LYS A 74 6.02 3.31 4.38
N ALA A 75 6.51 2.93 5.56
CA ALA A 75 6.20 3.64 6.80
C ALA A 75 6.63 5.13 6.74
N GLY A 76 5.79 6.01 7.26
CA GLY A 76 6.06 7.45 7.34
C GLY A 76 6.12 8.17 5.99
N GLY A 77 5.44 7.63 4.96
CA GLY A 77 5.36 8.26 3.64
C GLY A 77 6.57 8.05 2.73
N GLU A 78 7.51 7.19 3.12
CA GLU A 78 8.72 6.93 2.34
C GLU A 78 8.40 6.16 1.03
N LEU A 79 9.04 6.56 -0.07
CA LEU A 79 9.01 5.82 -1.33
C LEU A 79 9.72 4.45 -1.19
N ASN A 80 9.34 3.51 -2.05
CA ASN A 80 9.88 2.17 -2.10
C ASN A 80 10.79 1.98 -3.33
N GLY A 81 12.11 2.09 -3.12
CA GLY A 81 13.10 1.90 -4.18
C GLY A 81 13.17 0.49 -4.80
N LYS A 82 12.39 -0.49 -4.30
CA LYS A 82 12.30 -1.84 -4.88
C LYS A 82 11.28 -1.95 -6.02
N TYR A 83 10.43 -0.95 -6.20
CA TYR A 83 9.46 -0.94 -7.29
C TYR A 83 10.13 -0.83 -8.67
N PRO A 84 9.44 -1.23 -9.75
CA PRO A 84 9.95 -1.07 -11.10
C PRO A 84 10.37 0.38 -11.38
N GLY A 85 11.56 0.55 -11.94
CA GLY A 85 12.19 1.86 -12.20
C GLY A 85 12.76 2.58 -10.96
N GLY A 86 12.66 1.97 -9.77
CA GLY A 86 13.25 2.47 -8.54
C GLY A 86 12.62 3.79 -8.04
N LEU A 87 13.38 4.50 -7.20
CA LEU A 87 12.91 5.73 -6.55
C LEU A 87 12.50 6.82 -7.55
N SER A 88 13.24 6.96 -8.65
CA SER A 88 12.99 8.01 -9.65
C SER A 88 11.65 7.79 -10.36
N ALA A 89 11.37 6.55 -10.80
CA ALA A 89 10.12 6.26 -11.50
C ALA A 89 8.90 6.38 -10.57
N GLN A 90 9.01 5.91 -9.32
CA GLN A 90 7.93 6.09 -8.36
C GLN A 90 7.69 7.58 -8.07
N LYS A 91 8.76 8.36 -7.89
CA LYS A 91 8.68 9.80 -7.70
C LYS A 91 7.94 10.48 -8.85
N GLU A 92 8.35 10.22 -10.09
CA GLU A 92 7.74 10.82 -11.28
C GLU A 92 6.23 10.51 -11.37
N LYS A 93 5.83 9.24 -11.14
CA LYS A 93 4.42 8.86 -11.14
C LYS A 93 3.63 9.59 -10.04
N LEU A 94 4.16 9.67 -8.82
CA LEU A 94 3.52 10.40 -7.71
C LEU A 94 3.38 11.90 -8.01
N GLU A 95 4.45 12.54 -8.49
CA GLU A 95 4.43 13.97 -8.83
C GLU A 95 3.49 14.27 -10.01
N SER A 96 3.37 13.35 -10.97
CA SER A 96 2.40 13.48 -12.08
C SER A 96 0.93 13.47 -11.61
N GLU A 97 0.67 12.91 -10.43
CA GLU A 97 -0.63 12.92 -9.77
C GLU A 97 -0.81 14.08 -8.78
N GLY A 98 0.16 15.02 -8.74
CA GLY A 98 0.12 16.18 -7.86
C GLY A 98 0.57 15.91 -6.42
N LEU A 99 1.21 14.76 -6.16
CA LEU A 99 1.72 14.43 -4.83
C LEU A 99 3.15 14.96 -4.65
N PRO A 100 3.39 15.94 -3.76
CA PRO A 100 4.71 16.54 -3.58
C PRO A 100 5.69 15.55 -2.95
N VAL A 101 6.85 15.33 -3.58
CA VAL A 101 7.91 14.45 -3.06
C VAL A 101 9.10 15.27 -2.56
N ILE A 102 9.53 15.01 -1.33
CA ILE A 102 10.69 15.65 -0.68
C ILE A 102 11.81 14.64 -0.42
N ALA A 103 13.06 15.14 -0.43
CA ALA A 103 14.22 14.34 -0.09
C ALA A 103 14.66 14.60 1.36
N LYS A 104 15.01 13.53 2.09
CA LYS A 104 15.72 13.58 3.37
C LYS A 104 16.95 12.68 3.26
N GLY A 105 18.10 13.28 2.93
CA GLY A 105 19.28 12.53 2.54
C GLY A 105 19.04 11.75 1.24
N GLN A 106 19.35 10.46 1.24
CA GLN A 106 19.13 9.57 0.08
C GLN A 106 17.71 9.01 -0.03
N ARG A 107 16.83 9.30 0.95
CA ARG A 107 15.46 8.77 1.01
C ARG A 107 14.47 9.82 0.50
N LEU A 108 13.45 9.36 -0.21
CA LEU A 108 12.37 10.19 -0.72
C LEU A 108 11.07 9.91 0.03
N PHE A 109 10.26 10.94 0.23
CA PHE A 109 9.00 10.87 0.97
C PHE A 109 7.94 11.70 0.25
N VAL A 110 6.69 11.25 0.26
CA VAL A 110 5.56 12.15 -0.03
C VAL A 110 5.42 13.12 1.15
N LYS A 111 5.43 14.41 0.88
CA LYS A 111 5.27 15.45 1.90
C LYS A 111 3.83 15.43 2.40
N ASP A 112 3.66 15.49 3.72
CA ASP A 112 2.35 15.50 4.39
C ASP A 112 1.43 14.36 3.89
N TYR A 113 2.03 13.16 3.69
CA TYR A 113 1.36 12.03 3.04
C TYR A 113 0.05 11.62 3.71
N GLU A 114 -0.09 11.92 5.00
CA GLU A 114 -1.31 11.70 5.79
C GLU A 114 -2.54 12.39 5.19
N GLU A 115 -2.39 13.56 4.57
CA GLU A 115 -3.48 14.30 3.91
C GLU A 115 -4.01 13.60 2.64
N TYR A 116 -3.18 12.72 2.07
CA TYR A 116 -3.46 11.98 0.84
C TYR A 116 -3.82 10.53 1.11
N LEU A 117 -3.90 10.10 2.38
CA LEU A 117 -4.29 8.73 2.69
C LEU A 117 -5.68 8.43 2.11
N VAL A 118 -5.77 7.29 1.42
CA VAL A 118 -7.04 6.74 0.96
C VAL A 118 -7.83 6.22 2.17
N ASP A 119 -9.11 6.54 2.20
CA ASP A 119 -10.06 5.91 3.10
C ASP A 119 -10.72 4.73 2.38
N PHE A 120 -10.40 3.51 2.79
CA PHE A 120 -11.00 2.31 2.21
C PHE A 120 -12.40 2.01 2.73
N SER A 121 -12.86 2.69 3.78
CA SER A 121 -14.21 2.53 4.34
C SER A 121 -15.29 3.19 3.47
N ASP A 122 -14.92 4.21 2.71
CA ASP A 122 -15.82 4.94 1.81
C ASP A 122 -15.88 4.30 0.42
N SER A 123 -16.02 2.96 0.41
CA SER A 123 -16.29 2.21 -0.82
C SER A 123 -17.73 2.50 -1.21
N GLY A 124 -17.89 3.54 -2.03
CA GLY A 124 -19.19 3.96 -2.56
C GLY A 124 -20.06 2.77 -2.96
N LYS A 125 -21.32 2.83 -2.50
CA LYS A 125 -22.43 2.14 -3.14
C LYS A 125 -22.51 2.50 -4.63
#